data_AF-A0A2V8QLS9-F1
#
_entry.id   AF-A0A2V8QLS9-F1
#
_cell.length_a   1.000
_cell.length_b   1.000
_cell.length_c   1.000
_cell.angle_alpha   90.00
_cell.angle_beta   90.00
_cell.angle_gamma   90.00
#
_symmetry.space_group_name_H-M   'P 1'
#
loop_
_entity.id
_entity.type
_entity.pdbx_description
1 polymer ?
#
loop_
_entity_poly.entity_id
_entity_poly.type
_entity_poly.pdbx_seq_one_letter_code
_entity_poly.pdbx_strand_id
1 'polypeptide(L)'
;MVEADGEPAPPVGQAAWRAARTRRPYAAADQEADARHQAPPGAVPSLLEPAQGRLERSAERRQVIDLVPARLRVTEHRAEVVRCPTCGRRTKAEFPDGVRAAVQYGPSVLARALYLHD
;
A
#
# COMPACT_ATOMS: atom_id res chain seq x y z
N MET A 1 42.17 9.85 40.10
CA MET A 1 41.52 8.61 39.64
C MET A 1 40.03 8.90 39.66
N VAL A 2 39.46 9.14 38.48
CA VAL A 2 38.03 9.42 38.33
C VAL A 2 37.37 8.06 38.16
N GLU A 3 36.57 7.65 39.14
CA GLU A 3 35.82 6.39 39.04
C GLU A 3 34.73 6.58 37.99
N ALA A 4 34.68 5.65 37.04
CA ALA A 4 33.68 5.63 35.99
C ALA A 4 32.34 5.26 36.61
N ASP A 5 31.39 6.20 36.58
CA ASP A 5 29.96 5.95 36.80
C ASP A 5 29.46 4.98 35.73
N GLY A 6 29.60 3.68 36.01
CA GLY A 6 29.00 2.62 35.22
C GLY A 6 27.49 2.62 35.47
N GLU A 7 26.74 3.10 34.49
CA GLU A 7 25.28 3.01 34.45
C GLU A 7 24.81 1.57 34.77
N PRO A 8 23.93 1.37 35.77
CA PRO A 8 23.51 0.02 36.16
C PRO A 8 22.75 -0.67 35.03
N ALA A 9 23.02 -1.96 34.84
CA ALA A 9 22.33 -2.78 33.85
C ALA A 9 20.80 -2.75 34.07
N PRO A 10 20.00 -2.67 32.99
CA PRO A 10 18.54 -2.62 33.11
C PRO A 10 17.98 -3.92 33.70
N PRO A 11 16.84 -3.86 34.41
CA PRO A 11 16.23 -5.03 35.01
C PRO A 11 15.90 -6.09 33.97
N VAL A 12 16.13 -7.35 34.33
CA VAL A 12 15.67 -8.52 33.58
C VAL A 12 14.18 -8.34 33.26
N GLY A 13 13.85 -8.24 31.97
CA GLY A 13 12.47 -8.06 31.50
C GLY A 13 12.21 -6.86 30.60
N GLN A 14 13.18 -5.95 30.40
CA GLN A 14 13.05 -4.86 29.43
C GLN A 14 14.07 -5.01 28.30
N ALA A 15 13.78 -5.90 27.36
CA ALA A 15 14.50 -5.91 26.08
C ALA A 15 14.07 -4.67 25.29
N ALA A 16 14.94 -3.66 25.24
CA ALA A 16 14.82 -2.54 24.32
C ALA A 16 14.72 -3.09 22.89
N TRP A 17 13.52 -3.02 22.31
CA TRP A 17 13.27 -3.39 20.93
C TRP A 17 14.17 -2.54 20.04
N ARG A 18 15.06 -3.18 19.27
CA ARG A 18 15.73 -2.48 18.17
C ARG A 18 14.68 -2.27 17.10
N ALA A 19 14.26 -1.02 16.91
CA ALA A 19 13.41 -0.59 15.81
C ALA A 19 13.85 -1.27 14.52
N ALA A 20 12.93 -2.01 13.89
CA ALA A 20 13.16 -2.52 12.55
C ALA A 20 13.54 -1.33 11.66
N ARG A 21 14.76 -1.35 11.13
CA ARG A 21 15.30 -0.28 10.28
C ARG A 21 14.42 -0.14 9.04
N THR A 22 13.51 0.83 9.06
CA THR A 22 12.79 1.29 7.87
C THR A 22 13.79 2.00 6.99
N ARG A 23 14.16 1.40 5.85
CA ARG A 23 14.89 2.10 4.80
C ARG A 23 14.20 2.00 3.44
N ARG A 24 14.28 3.17 2.79
CA ARG A 24 13.97 3.57 1.41
C ARG A 24 12.48 3.74 1.09
N PRO A 25 11.99 4.99 0.97
CA PRO A 25 10.89 5.24 0.06
C PRO A 25 11.39 5.05 -1.37
N TYR A 26 10.54 4.54 -2.26
CA TYR A 26 10.75 4.75 -3.69
C TYR A 26 9.52 5.38 -4.34
N ALA A 27 9.83 6.17 -5.35
CA ALA A 27 9.13 7.33 -5.87
C ALA A 27 7.90 7.03 -6.73
N ALA A 28 7.16 8.12 -6.93
CA ALA A 28 5.90 8.31 -7.65
C ALA A 28 5.99 8.08 -9.17
N ALA A 29 4.83 7.80 -9.78
CA ALA A 29 4.28 8.63 -10.86
C ALA A 29 2.89 8.10 -11.27
N ASP A 30 1.83 8.88 -11.00
CA ASP A 30 0.58 8.80 -11.74
C ASP A 30 0.76 9.65 -13.01
N GLN A 31 0.87 9.02 -14.18
CA GLN A 31 0.76 9.72 -15.46
C GLN A 31 -0.62 9.41 -16.03
N GLU A 32 -1.54 10.37 -15.96
CA GLU A 32 -2.77 10.32 -16.73
C GLU A 32 -2.46 10.68 -18.19
N ALA A 33 -2.72 9.76 -19.11
CA ALA A 33 -2.72 10.05 -20.54
C ALA A 33 -4.15 10.28 -21.04
N ASP A 34 -4.56 11.54 -21.25
CA ASP A 34 -5.83 11.89 -21.90
C ASP A 34 -5.71 11.64 -23.41
N ALA A 35 -5.93 10.39 -23.84
CA ALA A 35 -5.98 10.02 -25.25
C ALA A 35 -7.28 10.50 -25.88
N ARG A 36 -7.28 11.75 -26.37
CA ARG A 36 -8.41 12.31 -27.14
C ARG A 36 -8.43 11.72 -28.55
N HIS A 37 -9.49 11.00 -28.87
CA HIS A 37 -9.73 10.49 -30.21
C HIS A 37 -10.57 11.49 -31.01
N GLN A 38 -10.04 11.95 -32.14
CA GLN A 38 -10.78 12.79 -33.09
C GLN A 38 -11.51 11.90 -34.10
N ALA A 39 -12.68 12.32 -34.56
CA ALA A 39 -13.35 11.65 -35.67
C ALA A 39 -12.44 11.63 -36.90
N PRO A 40 -12.34 10.51 -37.63
CA PRO A 40 -11.49 10.45 -38.82
C PRO A 40 -12.00 11.45 -39.87
N PRO A 41 -11.10 12.05 -40.67
CA PRO A 41 -11.51 12.95 -41.75
C PRO A 41 -12.45 12.21 -42.72
N GLY A 42 -13.63 12.80 -42.99
CA GLY A 42 -14.65 12.20 -43.87
C GLY A 42 -15.66 11.27 -43.19
N ALA A 43 -15.66 11.16 -41.84
CA ALA A 43 -16.63 10.33 -41.12
C ALA A 43 -18.09 10.82 -41.17
N VAL A 44 -18.33 12.05 -41.62
CA VAL A 44 -19.67 12.53 -41.94
C VAL A 44 -20.07 12.00 -43.32
N PRO A 45 -21.19 11.27 -43.45
CA PRO A 45 -21.70 10.91 -44.77
C PRO A 45 -21.93 12.22 -45.55
N SER A 46 -21.32 12.33 -46.73
CA SER A 46 -21.63 13.39 -47.68
C SER A 46 -23.04 13.16 -48.24
N LEU A 47 -24.06 13.38 -47.41
CA LEU A 47 -25.44 13.48 -47.85
C LEU A 47 -25.82 14.94 -47.75
N LEU A 48 -25.59 15.63 -48.88
CA LEU A 48 -26.00 16.98 -49.26
C LEU A 48 -25.09 18.14 -48.80
N GLU A 49 -25.07 19.13 -49.70
CA GLU A 49 -24.45 20.46 -49.74
C GLU A 49 -24.20 21.16 -48.39
N PRO A 50 -23.29 22.15 -48.31
CA PRO A 50 -22.83 22.70 -47.03
C PRO A 50 -23.98 23.31 -46.23
N ALA A 51 -24.49 22.55 -45.26
CA ALA A 51 -25.39 23.07 -44.25
C ALA A 51 -24.66 24.20 -43.52
N GLN A 52 -25.17 25.42 -43.65
CA GLN A 52 -24.73 26.62 -42.92
C GLN A 52 -25.02 26.52 -41.40
N GLY A 53 -25.24 25.31 -40.88
CA GLY A 53 -25.48 25.00 -39.49
C GLY A 53 -24.18 24.62 -38.78
N ARG A 54 -24.00 25.11 -37.55
CA ARG A 54 -22.91 24.69 -36.67
C ARG A 54 -23.06 23.19 -36.41
N LEU A 55 -22.04 22.40 -36.76
CA LEU A 55 -21.97 20.98 -36.40
C LEU A 55 -22.03 20.84 -34.89
N GLU A 56 -23.04 20.13 -34.39
CA GLU A 56 -23.09 19.75 -32.98
C GLU A 56 -22.04 18.67 -32.72
N ARG A 57 -21.19 18.91 -31.72
CA ARG A 57 -20.17 17.94 -31.27
C ARG A 57 -20.59 17.40 -29.92
N SER A 58 -20.81 16.10 -29.82
CA SER A 58 -20.92 15.36 -28.57
C SER A 58 -19.68 14.48 -28.40
N ALA A 59 -19.31 14.20 -27.15
CA ALA A 59 -18.20 13.33 -26.82
C ALA A 59 -18.64 12.29 -25.80
N GLU A 60 -18.38 11.02 -26.10
CA GLU A 60 -18.56 9.93 -25.16
C GLU A 60 -17.24 9.65 -24.44
N ARG A 61 -17.29 9.39 -23.13
CA ARG A 61 -16.11 9.13 -22.31
C ARG A 61 -16.08 7.68 -21.85
N ARG A 62 -14.95 7.00 -22.06
CA ARG A 62 -14.63 5.69 -21.49
C ARG A 62 -13.25 5.76 -20.87
N GLN A 63 -13.08 5.16 -19.70
CA GLN A 63 -11.79 5.08 -19.00
C GLN A 63 -11.43 3.62 -18.80
N VAL A 64 -10.16 3.30 -19.04
CA VAL A 64 -9.56 2.02 -18.66
C VAL A 64 -8.62 2.35 -17.52
N ILE A 65 -8.92 1.83 -16.33
CA ILE A 65 -8.11 2.03 -15.14
C ILE A 65 -7.33 0.74 -14.91
N ASP A 66 -6.03 0.78 -15.20
CA ASP A 66 -5.13 -0.35 -14.98
C ASP A 66 -4.38 -0.23 -13.66
N LEU A 67 -4.30 -1.33 -12.93
CA LEU A 67 -3.45 -1.47 -11.73
C LEU A 67 -2.07 -1.99 -12.13
N VAL A 68 -1.25 -1.11 -12.71
CA VAL A 68 0.12 -1.44 -13.15
C VAL A 68 1.11 -1.38 -11.98
N PRO A 69 2.15 -2.22 -12.00
CA PRO A 69 2.31 -3.36 -11.09
C PRO A 69 2.31 -2.97 -9.60
N ALA A 70 1.35 -3.50 -8.85
CA ALA A 70 1.31 -3.37 -7.40
C ALA A 70 2.31 -4.31 -6.71
N ARG A 71 3.26 -3.76 -5.94
CA ARG A 71 4.12 -4.56 -5.04
C ARG A 71 3.44 -4.75 -3.69
N LEU A 72 3.39 -5.99 -3.21
CA LEU A 72 2.93 -6.30 -1.85
C LEU A 72 4.08 -6.12 -0.85
N ARG A 73 3.83 -5.37 0.22
CA ARG A 73 4.71 -5.28 1.38
C ARG A 73 4.17 -6.21 2.47
N VAL A 74 4.91 -7.27 2.76
CA VAL A 74 4.59 -8.20 3.85
C VAL A 74 5.51 -7.90 5.04
N THR A 75 4.93 -7.71 6.22
CA THR A 75 5.67 -7.62 7.48
C THR A 75 5.31 -8.85 8.31
N GLU A 76 6.28 -9.72 8.54
CA GLU A 76 6.11 -10.88 9.41
C GLU A 76 6.41 -10.48 10.85
N HIS A 77 5.44 -10.66 11.74
CA HIS A 77 5.64 -10.52 13.18
C HIS A 77 5.86 -11.90 13.79
N ARG A 78 6.98 -12.09 14.49
CA ARG A 78 7.29 -13.33 15.20
C ARG A 78 7.27 -13.09 16.69
N ALA A 79 6.53 -13.93 17.41
CA ALA A 79 6.48 -13.93 18.86
C ALA A 79 7.31 -15.11 19.38
N GLU A 80 8.37 -14.81 20.10
CA GLU A 80 9.19 -15.85 20.74
C GLU A 80 8.43 -16.54 21.86
N VAL A 81 8.73 -17.82 22.07
CA VAL A 81 8.19 -18.60 23.19
C VAL A 81 9.35 -19.15 23.99
N VAL A 82 9.50 -18.67 25.22
CA VAL A 82 10.55 -19.12 26.14
C VAL A 82 9.97 -20.10 27.14
N ARG A 83 10.75 -21.13 27.51
CA ARG A 83 10.38 -22.10 28.54
C ARG A 83 11.27 -21.88 29.76
N CYS A 84 10.65 -21.69 30.93
CA CYS A 84 11.39 -21.63 32.19
C CYS A 84 12.06 -22.99 32.45
N PRO A 85 13.39 -23.03 32.67
CA PRO A 85 14.08 -24.29 32.91
C PRO A 85 13.72 -24.91 34.26
N THR A 86 13.29 -24.09 35.23
CA THR A 86 13.02 -24.54 36.61
C THR A 86 11.58 -25.07 36.78
N CYS A 87 10.58 -24.33 36.30
CA CYS A 87 9.16 -24.71 36.48
C CYS A 87 8.49 -25.24 35.22
N GLY A 88 9.19 -25.23 34.07
CA GLY A 88 8.67 -25.73 32.79
C GLY A 88 7.61 -24.85 32.13
N ARG A 89 7.17 -23.76 32.76
CA ARG A 89 6.15 -22.84 32.22
C ARG A 89 6.65 -22.18 30.93
N ARG A 90 5.74 -22.02 29.96
CA ARG A 90 6.00 -21.34 28.70
C ARG A 90 5.44 -19.92 28.74
N THR A 91 6.23 -18.94 28.33
CA THR A 91 5.81 -17.54 28.17
C THR A 91 6.00 -17.16 26.71
N LYS A 92 5.00 -16.51 26.11
CA LYS A 92 5.03 -16.06 24.72
C LYS A 92 5.10 -14.54 24.69
N ALA A 93 5.92 -13.98 23.79
CA ALA A 93 5.96 -12.55 23.54
C ALA A 93 4.65 -12.04 22.93
N GLU A 94 4.25 -10.83 23.28
CA GLU A 94 3.05 -10.20 22.73
C GLU A 94 3.31 -9.64 21.33
N PHE A 95 2.27 -9.62 20.51
CA PHE A 95 2.32 -8.95 19.21
C PHE A 95 2.05 -7.44 19.38
N PRO A 96 2.54 -6.58 18.46
CA PRO A 96 2.20 -5.17 18.46
C PRO A 96 0.70 -4.92 18.32
N ASP A 97 0.24 -3.77 18.80
CA ASP A 97 -1.14 -3.32 18.65
C ASP A 97 -1.59 -3.36 17.19
N GLY A 98 -2.77 -3.94 16.98
CA GLY A 98 -3.36 -4.10 15.66
C GLY A 98 -2.97 -5.40 14.92
N VAL A 99 -1.99 -6.18 15.38
CA VAL A 99 -1.70 -7.53 14.86
C VAL A 99 -2.55 -8.55 15.61
N ARG A 100 -3.74 -8.83 15.07
CA ARG A 100 -4.81 -9.60 15.73
C ARG A 100 -5.03 -10.99 15.16
N ALA A 101 -4.57 -11.25 13.94
CA ALA A 101 -4.75 -12.52 13.26
C ALA A 101 -3.43 -13.06 12.70
N ALA A 102 -3.37 -14.37 12.46
CA ALA A 102 -2.22 -15.02 11.85
C ALA A 102 -1.91 -14.46 10.45
N VAL A 103 -2.95 -14.11 9.69
CA VAL A 103 -2.88 -13.37 8.43
C VAL A 103 -3.91 -12.25 8.50
N GLN A 104 -3.49 -11.02 8.19
CA GLN A 104 -4.40 -9.88 8.06
C GLN A 104 -3.91 -8.93 6.97
N TYR A 105 -4.86 -8.30 6.29
CA TYR A 105 -4.57 -7.32 5.26
C TYR A 105 -4.47 -5.92 5.86
N GLY A 106 -3.44 -5.18 5.43
CA GLY A 106 -3.27 -3.78 5.80
C GLY A 106 -4.28 -2.87 5.10
N PRO A 107 -4.41 -1.61 5.55
CA PRO A 107 -5.40 -0.66 5.02
C PRO A 107 -5.36 -0.49 3.50
N SER A 108 -4.18 -0.46 2.87
CA SER A 108 -4.04 -0.28 1.42
C SER A 108 -4.60 -1.46 0.62
N VAL A 109 -4.47 -2.69 1.13
CA VAL A 109 -5.03 -3.88 0.46
C VAL A 109 -6.55 -3.90 0.64
N LEU A 110 -7.04 -3.55 1.82
CA LEU A 110 -8.48 -3.45 2.08
C LEU A 110 -9.14 -2.35 1.24
N ALA A 111 -8.52 -1.17 1.12
CA ALA A 111 -9.02 -0.08 0.29
C ALA A 111 -9.09 -0.49 -1.20
N ARG A 112 -8.09 -1.24 -1.69
CA ARG A 112 -8.12 -1.81 -3.05
C ARG A 112 -9.21 -2.86 -3.20
N ALA A 113 -9.38 -3.75 -2.21
CA ALA A 113 -10.43 -4.75 -2.24
C ALA A 113 -11.82 -4.09 -2.32
N LEU A 114 -12.05 -3.02 -1.56
CA LEU A 114 -13.29 -2.24 -1.63
C LEU A 114 -13.46 -1.52 -2.97
N TYR A 115 -12.40 -0.90 -3.50
CA TYR A 115 -12.45 -0.20 -4.78
C TYR A 115 -12.72 -1.14 -5.97
N LEU A 116 -12.24 -2.38 -5.88
CA LEU A 116 -12.39 -3.40 -6.93
C LEU A 116 -13.60 -4.32 -6.71
N HIS A 117 -14.38 -4.09 -5.67
CA HIS A 117 -15.60 -4.83 -5.40
C HIS A 117 -16.74 -4.16 -6.16
N ASP A 118 -17.28 -4.86 -7.15
CA ASP A 118 -18.50 -4.48 -7.90
C ASP A 118 -19.75 -4.57 -7.01
#